data_AF-A0A7K5K6B7-F1
#
_entry.id   AF-A0A7K5K6B7-F1
#
_cell.length_a   1.000
_cell.length_b   1.000
_cell.length_c   1.000
_cell.angle_alpha   90.00
_cell.angle_beta   90.00
_cell.angle_gamma   90.00
#
_symmetry.space_group_name_H-M   'P 1'
#
loop_
_entity.id
_entity.type
_entity.pdbx_description
1 polymer ?
#
loop_
_entity_poly.entity_id
_entity_poly.type
_entity_poly.pdbx_seq_one_letter_code
_entity_poly.pdbx_strand_id
1 'polypeptide(L)'
;MHAGILSLQCPLCRNSQEFLVDMFTMGIRIPFRLPSWEENDAFAELGERHRRCDASECLFPGGREEAEEEGPWELLLCSSCAAEGTHRCCSGLRDSITRWECDNCAFLGTGKRQSTLVTLCLAAGAQGGLGRA
;
A
#
# COMPACT_ATOMS: atom_id res chain seq x y z
N MET A 1 -20.74 0.34 -8.17
CA MET A 1 -20.42 -1.02 -7.66
C MET A 1 -21.65 -1.90 -7.79
N HIS A 2 -21.65 -2.79 -8.78
CA HIS A 2 -22.79 -3.63 -9.08
C HIS A 2 -22.33 -5.08 -9.12
N ALA A 3 -22.51 -5.79 -8.00
CA ALA A 3 -22.36 -7.23 -7.94
C ALA A 3 -23.65 -7.89 -8.46
N GLY A 4 -23.54 -9.03 -9.13
CA GLY A 4 -24.66 -9.93 -9.38
C GLY A 4 -24.60 -11.16 -8.50
N ILE A 5 -25.49 -12.11 -8.77
CA ILE A 5 -25.65 -13.34 -7.98
C ILE A 5 -24.36 -14.18 -7.88
N LEU A 6 -23.45 -14.04 -8.84
CA LEU A 6 -22.18 -14.78 -8.92
C LEU A 6 -21.17 -14.39 -7.82
N SER A 7 -21.33 -13.22 -7.20
CA SER A 7 -20.41 -12.73 -6.17
C SER A 7 -21.04 -12.64 -4.79
N LEU A 8 -22.23 -13.23 -4.61
CA LEU A 8 -22.94 -13.22 -3.35
C LEU A 8 -22.66 -14.51 -2.58
N GLN A 9 -22.06 -14.40 -1.40
CA GLN A 9 -21.72 -15.52 -0.54
C GLN A 9 -21.91 -15.14 0.93
N CYS A 10 -22.15 -16.14 1.79
CA CYS A 10 -22.22 -15.92 3.22
C CYS A 10 -20.87 -15.32 3.72
N PRO A 11 -20.88 -14.18 4.42
CA PRO A 11 -19.64 -13.56 4.90
C PRO A 11 -18.94 -14.39 6.00
N LEU A 12 -19.64 -15.33 6.63
CA LEU A 12 -19.11 -16.15 7.72
C LEU A 12 -18.50 -17.46 7.23
N CYS A 13 -19.18 -18.18 6.33
CA CYS A 13 -18.78 -19.51 5.90
C CYS A 13 -18.49 -19.64 4.40
N ARG A 14 -18.67 -18.57 3.62
CA ARG A 14 -18.51 -18.52 2.16
C ARG A 14 -19.42 -19.50 1.39
N ASN A 15 -20.43 -20.08 2.03
CA ASN A 15 -21.45 -20.86 1.33
C ASN A 15 -22.29 -19.91 0.45
N SER A 16 -22.31 -20.17 -0.85
CA SER A 16 -23.10 -19.40 -1.82
C SER A 16 -24.52 -19.96 -1.97
N GLN A 17 -24.69 -21.28 -1.97
CA GLN A 17 -25.96 -21.94 -2.27
C GLN A 17 -27.02 -21.68 -1.19
N GLU A 18 -26.72 -22.02 0.07
CA GLU A 18 -27.66 -21.81 1.19
C GLU A 18 -27.95 -20.32 1.38
N PHE A 19 -26.92 -19.49 1.27
CA PHE A 19 -27.05 -18.05 1.40
C PHE A 19 -27.99 -17.45 0.35
N LEU A 20 -27.85 -17.86 -0.92
CA LEU A 20 -28.71 -17.37 -2.00
C LEU A 20 -30.17 -17.82 -1.83
N VAL A 21 -30.40 -19.05 -1.36
CA VAL A 21 -31.75 -19.56 -1.07
C VAL A 21 -32.39 -18.77 0.08
N ASP A 22 -31.64 -18.49 1.14
CA ASP A 22 -32.12 -17.69 2.27
C ASP A 22 -32.44 -16.26 1.83
N MET A 23 -31.55 -15.62 1.05
CA MET A 23 -31.79 -14.27 0.51
C MET A 23 -33.04 -14.22 -0.37
N PHE A 24 -33.24 -15.24 -1.21
CA PHE A 24 -34.45 -15.34 -2.03
C PHE A 24 -35.71 -15.53 -1.19
N THR A 25 -35.64 -16.37 -0.15
CA THR A 25 -36.74 -16.62 0.79
C THR A 25 -37.14 -15.35 1.54
N MET A 26 -36.16 -14.50 1.85
CA MET A 26 -36.36 -13.18 2.44
C MET A 26 -36.85 -12.12 1.43
N GLY A 27 -37.13 -12.50 0.18
CA GLY A 27 -37.64 -11.62 -0.86
C GLY A 27 -36.58 -10.79 -1.59
N ILE A 28 -35.28 -11.03 -1.33
CA ILE A 28 -34.18 -10.32 -1.96
C ILE A 28 -33.85 -11.01 -3.29
N ARG A 29 -34.19 -10.34 -4.40
CA ARG A 29 -33.89 -10.82 -5.76
C ARG A 29 -32.67 -10.12 -6.31
N ILE A 30 -31.65 -10.89 -6.68
CA ILE A 30 -30.39 -10.37 -7.20
C ILE A 30 -30.27 -10.74 -8.67
N PRO A 31 -30.00 -9.78 -9.57
CA PRO A 31 -29.89 -10.06 -10.99
C PRO A 31 -28.70 -10.98 -11.31
N PHE A 32 -28.87 -11.82 -12.32
CA PHE A 32 -27.79 -12.61 -12.90
C PHE A 32 -26.93 -11.70 -13.79
N ARG A 33 -25.83 -11.20 -13.24
CA ARG A 33 -24.84 -10.42 -13.98
C ARG A 33 -23.45 -10.65 -13.40
N LEU A 34 -22.45 -10.51 -14.25
CA LEU A 34 -21.07 -10.42 -13.79
C LEU A 34 -20.91 -9.13 -12.98
N PRO A 35 -20.01 -9.13 -11.99
CA PRO A 35 -19.70 -7.90 -11.29
C PRO A 35 -19.13 -6.88 -12.26
N SER A 36 -19.65 -5.66 -12.20
CA SER A 36 -19.17 -4.57 -13.07
C SER A 36 -17.71 -4.18 -12.83
N TRP A 37 -17.05 -4.75 -11.81
CA TRP A 37 -15.64 -4.54 -11.50
C TRP A 37 -14.69 -5.51 -12.20
N GLU A 38 -15.21 -6.63 -12.71
CA GLU A 38 -14.45 -7.56 -13.55
C GLU A 38 -14.45 -7.13 -15.02
N GLU A 39 -15.36 -6.23 -15.40
CA GLU A 39 -15.33 -5.56 -16.69
C GLU A 39 -14.26 -4.44 -16.66
N ASN A 40 -13.30 -4.51 -17.59
CA ASN A 40 -12.29 -3.47 -17.86
C ASN A 40 -11.23 -3.25 -16.77
N ASP A 41 -10.86 -4.27 -16.00
CA ASP A 41 -9.79 -4.16 -14.98
C ASP A 41 -9.98 -2.92 -14.09
N ALA A 42 -11.24 -2.61 -13.74
CA ALA A 42 -11.62 -1.34 -13.11
C ALA A 42 -10.95 -1.09 -11.74
N PHE A 43 -10.22 -2.08 -11.23
CA PHE A 43 -9.46 -2.06 -9.99
C PHE A 43 -8.01 -2.53 -10.18
N ALA A 44 -7.49 -2.68 -11.40
CA ALA A 44 -6.07 -2.99 -11.62
C ALA A 44 -5.17 -1.92 -10.97
N GLU A 45 -5.59 -0.66 -11.00
CA GLU A 45 -4.91 0.43 -10.30
C GLU A 45 -4.90 0.27 -8.78
N LEU A 46 -5.84 -0.48 -8.17
CA LEU A 46 -5.79 -0.81 -6.73
C LEU A 46 -4.77 -1.91 -6.41
N GLY A 47 -4.35 -2.70 -7.41
CA GLY A 47 -3.34 -3.74 -7.25
C GLY A 47 -1.91 -3.19 -7.25
N GLU A 48 -1.70 -2.05 -7.90
CA GLU A 48 -0.40 -1.40 -7.94
C GLU A 48 -0.13 -0.68 -6.62
N ARG A 49 0.56 -1.41 -5.74
CA ARG A 49 1.12 -0.86 -4.51
C ARG A 49 2.00 0.34 -4.87
N HIS A 50 1.83 1.45 -4.14
CA HIS A 50 2.69 2.63 -4.28
C HIS A 50 4.18 2.23 -4.17
N ARG A 51 5.02 2.71 -5.09
CA ARG A 51 6.45 2.33 -5.20
C ARG A 51 7.41 3.52 -5.31
N ARG A 52 6.92 4.73 -5.07
CA ARG A 52 7.72 5.96 -5.17
C ARG A 52 8.04 6.52 -3.80
N CYS A 53 9.15 7.24 -3.69
CA CYS A 53 9.49 8.03 -2.52
C CYS A 53 8.97 9.46 -2.66
N ASP A 54 8.04 9.84 -1.78
CA ASP A 54 7.37 11.14 -1.73
C ASP A 54 8.04 12.13 -0.75
N ALA A 55 9.17 11.75 -0.14
CA ALA A 55 9.95 12.68 0.67
C ALA A 55 10.31 13.94 -0.14
N SER A 56 10.25 15.12 0.47
CA SER A 56 10.55 16.38 -0.22
C SER A 56 11.92 16.35 -0.92
N GLU A 57 12.90 15.75 -0.25
CA GLU A 57 14.23 15.46 -0.78
C GLU A 57 14.47 13.95 -0.75
N CYS A 58 14.71 13.34 -1.92
CA CYS A 58 15.10 11.95 -2.01
C CYS A 58 16.62 11.84 -2.02
N LEU A 59 17.17 11.03 -1.11
CA LEU A 59 18.60 10.83 -0.96
C LEU A 59 19.10 9.55 -1.66
N PHE A 60 18.20 8.72 -2.19
CA PHE A 60 18.56 7.46 -2.79
C PHE A 60 19.19 7.65 -4.18
N PRO A 61 20.43 7.17 -4.42
CA PRO A 61 21.08 7.34 -5.73
C PRO A 61 20.36 6.65 -6.89
N GLY A 62 19.59 5.59 -6.61
CA GLY A 62 18.81 4.86 -7.60
C GLY A 62 17.59 5.61 -8.12
N GLY A 63 17.23 6.75 -7.53
CA GLY A 63 16.04 7.52 -7.89
C GLY A 63 14.88 7.31 -6.91
N ARG A 64 13.72 7.87 -7.22
CA ARG A 64 12.56 7.84 -6.31
C ARG A 64 11.72 6.59 -6.47
N GLU A 65 11.81 5.94 -7.63
CA GLU A 65 11.01 4.81 -8.07
C GLU A 65 11.63 3.46 -7.69
N GLU A 66 12.89 3.47 -7.23
CA GLU A 66 13.66 2.31 -6.83
C GLU A 66 13.76 2.22 -5.30
N ALA A 67 13.88 1.01 -4.76
CA ALA A 67 14.04 0.76 -3.33
C ALA A 67 14.71 -0.59 -3.08
N GLU A 68 15.40 -0.70 -1.95
CA GLU A 68 15.91 -1.99 -1.45
C GLU A 68 14.77 -2.80 -0.81
N GLU A 69 14.93 -4.12 -0.76
CA GLU A 69 13.98 -5.00 -0.05
C GLU A 69 14.04 -4.81 1.47
N GLU A 70 15.25 -4.63 2.01
CA GLU A 70 15.52 -4.35 3.42
C GLU A 70 16.73 -3.41 3.52
N GLY A 71 16.77 -2.60 4.58
CA GLY A 71 17.89 -1.71 4.87
C GLY A 71 17.54 -0.23 4.69
N PRO A 72 18.55 0.67 4.68
CA PRO A 72 18.35 2.12 4.73
C PRO A 72 17.52 2.68 3.57
N TRP A 73 17.49 1.99 2.44
CA TRP A 73 16.75 2.36 1.24
C TRP A 73 15.50 1.51 1.02
N GLU A 74 15.03 0.79 2.04
CA GLU A 74 13.70 0.18 2.04
C GLU A 74 12.62 1.27 1.94
N LEU A 75 11.64 1.04 1.07
CA LEU A 75 10.47 1.91 0.93
C LEU A 75 9.37 1.51 1.92
N LEU A 76 9.15 2.38 2.91
CA LEU A 76 8.04 2.26 3.84
C LEU A 76 6.83 3.03 3.30
N LEU A 77 5.69 2.35 3.22
CA LEU A 77 4.41 3.00 2.91
C LEU A 77 3.73 3.49 4.17
N CYS A 78 2.94 4.55 4.03
CA CYS A 78 2.14 5.06 5.13
C CYS A 78 1.21 3.96 5.65
N SER A 79 1.27 3.66 6.95
CA SER A 79 0.46 2.59 7.56
C SER A 79 -1.04 2.89 7.56
N SER A 80 -1.43 4.13 7.32
CA SER A 80 -2.82 4.59 7.35
C SER A 80 -3.45 4.68 5.96
N CYS A 81 -2.77 5.25 4.96
CA CYS A 81 -3.33 5.41 3.62
C CYS A 81 -2.69 4.53 2.54
N ALA A 82 -1.46 4.03 2.76
CA ALA A 82 -0.63 3.36 1.76
C ALA A 82 -0.44 4.11 0.41
N ALA A 83 -0.91 5.35 0.32
CA ALA A 83 -0.90 6.17 -0.89
C ALA A 83 0.39 6.98 -1.06
N GLU A 84 1.15 7.14 0.01
CA GLU A 84 2.47 7.76 0.04
C GLU A 84 3.53 6.77 0.54
N GLY A 85 4.76 6.94 0.07
CA GLY A 85 5.93 6.15 0.44
C GLY A 85 7.14 7.02 0.79
N THR A 86 8.03 6.50 1.63
CA THR A 86 9.33 7.13 1.91
C THR A 86 10.41 6.08 2.10
N HIS A 87 11.62 6.35 1.61
CA HIS A 87 12.77 5.57 2.06
C HIS A 87 13.06 5.88 3.52
N ARG A 88 13.51 4.89 4.29
CA ARG A 88 13.87 5.08 5.71
C ARG A 88 14.80 6.27 5.91
N CYS A 89 15.86 6.34 5.10
CA CYS A 89 16.84 7.42 5.15
C CYS A 89 16.28 8.79 4.76
N CYS A 90 15.37 8.84 3.79
CA CYS A 90 14.75 10.10 3.34
C CYS A 90 13.87 10.72 4.44
N SER A 91 13.32 9.91 5.34
CA SER A 91 12.55 10.36 6.50
C SER A 91 13.32 10.28 7.85
N GLY A 92 14.61 9.94 7.82
CA GLY A 92 15.45 9.84 9.03
C GLY A 92 14.96 8.79 10.03
N LEU A 93 14.39 7.69 9.54
CA LEU A 93 13.84 6.60 10.34
C LEU A 93 14.96 5.65 10.80
N ARG A 94 14.83 5.14 12.03
CA ARG A 94 15.73 4.11 12.58
C ARG A 94 15.36 2.73 12.03
N ASP A 95 16.32 1.82 11.99
CA ASP A 95 16.11 0.44 11.52
C ASP A 95 15.02 -0.32 12.33
N SER A 96 14.86 0.02 13.61
CA SER A 96 13.83 -0.58 14.46
C SER A 96 12.39 -0.12 14.16
N ILE A 97 12.21 0.93 13.35
CA ILE A 97 10.89 1.45 13.00
C ILE A 97 10.33 0.61 11.84
N THR A 98 9.19 -0.03 12.05
CA THR A 98 8.50 -0.83 11.00
C THR A 98 7.24 -0.16 10.47
N ARG A 99 6.84 0.97 11.06
CA ARG A 99 5.66 1.74 10.65
C ARG A 99 6.01 3.21 10.51
N TRP A 100 5.55 3.80 9.41
CA TRP A 100 5.69 5.21 9.12
C TRP A 100 4.31 5.75 8.73
N GLU A 101 4.05 7.02 9.03
CA GLU A 101 2.86 7.74 8.61
C GLU A 101 3.26 9.02 7.89
N CYS A 102 2.62 9.29 6.74
CA CYS A 102 2.81 10.55 6.04
C CYS A 102 2.25 11.73 6.84
N ASP A 103 2.67 12.95 6.51
CA ASP A 103 2.27 14.16 7.25
C ASP A 103 0.75 14.34 7.30
N ASN A 104 0.04 13.97 6.23
CA ASN A 104 -1.42 14.07 6.17
C ASN A 104 -2.13 13.09 7.11
N CYS A 105 -1.58 11.88 7.29
CA CYS A 105 -2.12 10.89 8.22
C CYS A 105 -1.68 11.14 9.67
N ALA A 106 -0.42 11.51 9.86
CA ALA A 106 0.18 11.75 11.17
C ALA A 106 -0.39 13.01 11.86
N PHE A 107 -0.92 13.98 11.12
CA PHE A 107 -1.55 15.17 11.71
C PHE A 107 -2.88 14.87 12.43
N LEU A 108 -3.56 13.78 12.05
CA LEU A 108 -4.81 13.35 12.67
C LEU A 108 -4.61 12.39 13.86
N GLY A 109 -3.44 11.74 13.94
CA GLY A 109 -3.03 10.88 15.04
C GLY A 109 -2.08 11.59 16.00
N THR A 110 -2.27 11.47 17.30
CA THR A 110 -1.33 11.98 18.31
C THR A 110 0.02 11.24 18.24
N GLY A 111 0.93 11.63 17.34
CA GLY A 111 2.23 10.98 17.13
C GLY A 111 3.39 11.97 17.10
N LYS A 112 4.27 11.93 18.12
CA LYS A 112 5.46 12.79 18.20
C LYS A 112 6.42 12.51 17.04
N ARG A 113 6.79 13.57 16.29
CA ARG A 113 7.92 13.58 15.34
C ARG A 113 9.19 13.10 16.05
N GLN A 114 9.72 11.95 15.65
CA GLN A 114 11.07 11.51 16.04
C GLN A 114 11.98 11.64 14.82
N SER A 115 12.42 12.88 14.54
CA SER A 115 13.49 13.14 13.59
C SER A 115 14.79 13.29 14.37
N THR A 116 15.67 12.29 14.29
CA THR A 116 17.09 12.41 14.66
C THR A 116 17.84 11.16 14.21
N LEU A 117 18.29 11.15 12.95
CA LEU A 117 19.58 10.60 12.47
C LEU A 117 19.68 10.71 10.93
N VAL A 118 19.92 11.93 10.43
CA VAL A 118 20.29 12.15 9.01
C VAL A 118 21.76 11.73 8.76
N THR A 119 22.55 11.54 9.82
CA THR A 119 24.01 11.35 9.73
C THR A 119 24.45 9.95 9.25
N LEU A 120 23.60 8.91 9.33
CA LEU A 120 23.99 7.54 8.93
C LEU A 120 23.86 7.28 7.42
N CYS A 121 22.96 7.98 6.73
CA CYS A 121 22.53 7.61 5.38
C CYS A 121 23.47 8.11 4.26
N LEU A 122 24.21 9.19 4.50
CA LEU A 122 25.16 9.75 3.52
C LEU A 122 26.31 8.77 3.19
N ALA A 123 26.62 7.82 4.08
CA ALA A 123 27.67 6.82 3.86
C ALA A 123 27.20 5.64 2.98
N ALA A 124 25.90 5.35 2.91
CA ALA A 124 25.35 4.21 2.17
C ALA A 124 25.22 4.48 0.65
N GLY A 125 25.10 5.75 0.24
CA GLY A 125 24.96 6.14 -1.17
C GLY A 125 26.26 6.06 -2.00
N ALA A 126 27.40 5.72 -1.39
CA ALA A 126 28.70 5.76 -2.05
C ALA A 126 29.13 4.46 -2.76
N GLN A 127 28.32 3.39 -2.75
CA GLN A 127 28.75 2.06 -3.25
C GLN A 127 27.99 1.53 -4.49
N GLY A 128 27.08 2.30 -5.09
CA GLY A 128 26.26 1.83 -6.23
C GLY A 128 26.84 2.03 -7.63
N GLY A 129 28.14 2.33 -7.78
CA GLY A 129 28.73 2.71 -9.07
C GLY A 129 29.76 1.73 -9.59
N LEU A 130 29.38 0.50 -9.99
CA LEU A 130 30.25 -0.39 -10.78
C LEU A 130 29.42 -1.28 -11.72
N GLY A 131 29.21 -0.74 -12.93
CA GLY A 131 29.28 -1.41 -14.24
C GLY A 131 28.51 -2.70 -14.52
N ARG A 132 27.84 -2.74 -15.69
CA ARG A 132 28.21 -3.69 -16.76
C ARG A 132 27.60 -3.32 -18.11
N ALA A 133 28.38 -3.64 -19.14
CA ALA A 133 28.15 -3.46 -20.57
C ALA A 133 27.08 -4.40 -21.13
#